data_AF-A0A1J8PJZ5-F1
#
_entry.id   AF-A0A1J8PJZ5-F1
#
_cell.length_a   1.000
_cell.length_b   1.000
_cell.length_c   1.000
_cell.angle_alpha   90.00
_cell.angle_beta   90.00
_cell.angle_gamma   90.00
#
_symmetry.space_group_name_H-M   'P 1'
#
loop_
_entity.id
_entity.type
_entity.pdbx_description
1 polymer ?
#
loop_
_entity_poly.entity_id
_entity_poly.type
_entity_poly.pdbx_seq_one_letter_code
_entity_poly.pdbx_strand_id
1 'polypeptide(L)'
;MVLWRVAIVFVIHWSFPLNNLALSFRDRFNQRGVLSDLDEAIDLHQATLALCPPGHPRRSNSLNNLALSLRDRFDQRGVLSDLDEAIGLHRATLALCPPGHSDQSSSLNNLAISLRHRFNQKGVLSDLNEAIDLHQAALALRPLGHSDRSQSLNNLANSLRDRFEQRGVLSDLNEAIDLHRAALALRPPGHSYRFESLNNLANGLRDKFDQGGVLSDLDEAIDLQQAALALCPPGHSY
;
A
#
# COMPACT_ATOMS: atom_id res chain seq x y z
N MET A 1 37.45 25.67 -9.04
CA MET A 1 36.82 24.35 -9.28
C MET A 1 36.81 23.40 -8.07
N VAL A 2 37.26 23.83 -6.87
CA VAL A 2 37.37 22.95 -5.67
C VAL A 2 36.16 23.08 -4.73
N LEU A 3 35.54 24.27 -4.63
CA LEU A 3 34.38 24.54 -3.76
C LEU A 3 33.12 23.71 -4.11
N TRP A 4 32.88 23.45 -5.40
CA TRP A 4 31.74 22.64 -5.85
C TRP A 4 31.85 21.16 -5.46
N ARG A 5 33.07 20.60 -5.44
CA ARG A 5 33.29 19.21 -5.03
C ARG A 5 33.10 19.02 -3.53
N VAL A 6 33.47 19.99 -2.70
CA VAL A 6 33.29 19.93 -1.24
C VAL A 6 31.80 20.08 -0.87
N ALA A 7 31.05 20.96 -1.54
CA ALA A 7 29.60 21.10 -1.33
C ALA A 7 28.83 19.83 -1.75
N ILE A 8 29.20 19.21 -2.87
CA ILE A 8 28.58 17.95 -3.34
C ILE A 8 28.87 16.79 -2.38
N VAL A 9 30.10 16.68 -1.86
CA VAL A 9 30.46 15.65 -0.87
C VAL A 9 29.72 15.87 0.47
N PHE A 10 29.50 17.12 0.88
CA PHE A 10 28.70 17.44 2.07
C PHE A 10 27.21 17.08 1.90
N VAL A 11 26.59 17.43 0.77
CA VAL A 11 25.16 17.17 0.51
C VAL A 11 24.86 15.67 0.42
N ILE A 12 25.75 14.88 -0.19
CA ILE A 12 25.57 13.41 -0.32
C ILE A 12 25.66 12.71 1.06
N HIS A 13 26.53 13.19 1.96
CA HIS A 13 26.79 12.52 3.25
C HIS A 13 25.63 12.62 4.26
N TRP A 14 24.86 13.72 4.27
CA TRP A 14 23.78 13.91 5.25
C TRP A 14 22.44 13.32 4.82
N SER A 15 22.22 13.08 3.52
CA SER A 15 20.98 12.45 3.04
C SER A 15 20.76 11.05 3.64
N PHE A 16 21.84 10.28 3.84
CA PHE A 16 21.73 8.90 4.32
C PHE A 16 21.37 8.81 5.81
N PRO A 17 22.07 9.48 6.74
CA PRO A 17 21.71 9.46 8.14
C PRO A 17 20.33 10.06 8.39
N LEU A 18 19.96 11.14 7.68
CA LEU A 18 18.63 11.74 7.79
C LEU A 18 17.52 10.77 7.36
N ASN A 19 17.71 10.07 6.24
CA ASN A 19 16.76 9.06 5.79
C ASN A 19 16.61 7.93 6.82
N ASN A 20 17.71 7.44 7.39
CA ASN A 20 17.66 6.35 8.36
C ASN A 20 17.01 6.80 9.69
N LEU A 21 17.25 8.03 10.10
CA LEU A 21 16.59 8.62 11.27
C LEU A 21 15.08 8.74 11.02
N ALA A 22 14.68 9.23 9.84
CA ALA A 22 13.28 9.31 9.45
C ALA A 22 12.58 7.94 9.45
N LEU A 23 13.24 6.91 8.90
CA LEU A 23 12.76 5.53 8.94
C LEU A 23 12.61 5.03 10.39
N SER A 24 13.55 5.35 11.28
CA SER A 24 13.48 4.96 12.69
C SER A 24 12.29 5.60 13.42
N PHE A 25 12.00 6.86 13.14
CA PHE A 25 10.82 7.54 13.67
C PHE A 25 9.52 6.92 13.14
N ARG A 26 9.45 6.65 11.83
CA ARG A 26 8.30 5.98 11.20
C ARG A 26 8.08 4.57 11.76
N ASP A 27 9.15 3.80 11.98
CA ASP A 27 9.07 2.46 12.60
C ASP A 27 8.58 2.53 14.05
N ARG A 28 9.04 3.52 14.82
CA ARG A 28 8.56 3.75 16.19
C ARG A 28 7.08 4.16 16.19
N PHE A 29 6.67 4.99 15.25
CA PHE A 29 5.26 5.31 15.01
C PHE A 29 4.46 4.04 14.73
N ASN A 30 4.89 3.18 13.79
CA ASN A 30 4.20 1.94 13.45
C ASN A 30 4.05 0.99 14.65
N GLN A 31 4.98 1.01 15.60
CA GLN A 31 4.93 0.16 16.79
C GLN A 31 4.12 0.75 17.95
N ARG A 32 4.08 2.09 18.09
CA ARG A 32 3.58 2.76 19.30
C ARG A 32 2.43 3.75 19.06
N GLY A 33 2.14 4.08 17.81
CA GLY A 33 1.11 5.07 17.44
C GLY A 33 1.43 6.51 17.85
N VAL A 34 2.70 6.83 18.15
CA VAL A 34 3.08 8.18 18.59
C VAL A 34 3.08 9.12 17.38
N LEU A 35 2.02 9.94 17.26
CA LEU A 35 1.81 10.77 16.07
C LEU A 35 2.88 11.84 15.83
N SER A 36 3.57 12.32 16.88
CA SER A 36 4.67 13.28 16.70
C SER A 36 5.79 12.66 15.87
N ASP A 37 6.12 11.38 16.13
CA ASP A 37 7.19 10.68 15.41
C ASP A 37 6.96 10.69 13.90
N LEU A 38 5.70 10.66 13.47
CA LEU A 38 5.34 10.71 12.07
C LEU A 38 5.55 12.10 11.47
N ASP A 39 5.25 13.16 12.22
CA ASP A 39 5.55 14.54 11.81
C ASP A 39 7.08 14.74 11.71
N GLU A 40 7.86 14.24 12.69
CA GLU A 40 9.32 14.29 12.63
C GLU A 40 9.91 13.47 11.46
N ALA A 41 9.33 12.30 11.15
CA ALA A 41 9.75 11.51 9.99
C ALA A 41 9.51 12.26 8.68
N ILE A 42 8.38 12.95 8.54
CA ILE A 42 8.04 13.75 7.35
C ILE A 42 9.05 14.89 7.17
N ASP A 43 9.33 15.66 8.22
CA ASP A 43 10.29 16.76 8.16
C ASP A 43 11.69 16.29 7.73
N LEU A 44 12.14 15.15 8.27
CA LEU A 44 13.43 14.55 7.91
C LEU A 44 13.44 14.00 6.47
N HIS A 45 12.34 13.42 5.99
CA HIS A 45 12.21 12.96 4.62
C HIS A 45 12.18 14.14 3.62
N GLN A 46 11.52 15.25 3.97
CA GLN A 46 11.57 16.49 3.17
C GLN A 46 12.99 17.04 3.09
N ALA A 47 13.71 17.11 4.22
CA ALA A 47 15.11 17.52 4.25
C ALA A 47 16.00 16.58 3.42
N THR A 48 15.79 15.26 3.50
CA THR A 48 16.49 14.27 2.69
C THR A 48 16.26 14.48 1.19
N LEU A 49 15.02 14.76 0.80
CA LEU A 49 14.66 14.98 -0.61
C LEU A 49 15.30 16.25 -1.16
N ALA A 50 15.38 17.32 -0.35
CA ALA A 50 16.08 18.56 -0.70
C ALA A 50 17.59 18.33 -0.98
N LEU A 51 18.20 17.34 -0.33
CA LEU A 51 19.59 16.92 -0.56
C LEU A 51 19.77 15.96 -1.75
N CYS A 52 18.68 15.48 -2.35
CA CYS A 52 18.68 14.53 -3.46
C CYS A 52 18.17 15.19 -4.76
N PRO A 53 18.97 16.03 -5.45
CA PRO A 53 18.53 16.72 -6.67
C PRO A 53 18.16 15.75 -7.81
N PRO A 54 17.48 16.22 -8.88
CA PRO A 54 17.20 15.40 -10.06
C PRO A 54 18.46 14.67 -10.58
N GLY A 55 18.32 13.36 -10.87
CA GLY A 55 19.44 12.49 -11.25
C GLY A 55 20.23 11.89 -10.08
N HIS A 56 19.99 12.31 -8.84
CA HIS A 56 20.64 11.68 -7.68
C HIS A 56 20.17 10.23 -7.50
N PRO A 57 21.08 9.26 -7.28
CA PRO A 57 20.73 7.82 -7.23
C PRO A 57 19.67 7.47 -6.19
N ARG A 58 19.62 8.21 -5.08
CA ARG A 58 18.66 7.98 -3.98
C ARG A 58 17.37 8.79 -4.08
N ARG A 59 17.22 9.62 -5.12
CA ARG A 59 16.04 10.49 -5.24
C ARG A 59 14.74 9.70 -5.29
N SER A 60 14.69 8.60 -6.04
CA SER A 60 13.50 7.73 -6.12
C SER A 60 13.11 7.18 -4.74
N ASN A 61 14.08 6.67 -3.98
CA ASN A 61 13.84 6.18 -2.62
C ASN A 61 13.36 7.29 -1.67
N SER A 62 13.98 8.48 -1.73
CA SER A 62 13.58 9.61 -0.90
C SER A 62 12.16 10.11 -1.21
N LEU A 63 11.77 10.16 -2.49
CA LEU A 63 10.41 10.49 -2.91
C LEU A 63 9.42 9.46 -2.37
N ASN A 64 9.72 8.17 -2.53
CA ASN A 64 8.86 7.09 -2.06
C ASN A 64 8.68 7.11 -0.54
N ASN A 65 9.75 7.32 0.25
CA ASN A 65 9.64 7.30 1.71
C ASN A 65 8.86 8.49 2.26
N LEU A 66 9.03 9.68 1.65
CA LEU A 66 8.21 10.84 1.97
C LEU A 66 6.72 10.55 1.66
N ALA A 67 6.44 10.01 0.48
CA ALA A 67 5.09 9.65 0.06
C ALA A 67 4.43 8.64 1.02
N LEU A 68 5.17 7.62 1.45
CA LEU A 68 4.69 6.65 2.44
C LEU A 68 4.37 7.31 3.78
N SER A 69 5.23 8.20 4.28
CA SER A 69 5.02 8.89 5.56
C SER A 69 3.81 9.83 5.52
N LEU A 70 3.63 10.54 4.40
CA LEU A 70 2.45 11.38 4.17
C LEU A 70 1.16 10.55 4.09
N ARG A 71 1.19 9.41 3.39
CA ARG A 71 0.05 8.49 3.36
C ARG A 71 -0.26 7.94 4.75
N ASP A 72 0.75 7.51 5.50
CA ASP A 72 0.55 7.02 6.86
C ASP A 72 -0.06 8.12 7.76
N ARG A 73 0.31 9.41 7.57
CA ARG A 73 -0.29 10.53 8.31
C ARG A 73 -1.73 10.78 7.90
N PHE A 74 -2.03 10.67 6.61
CA PHE A 74 -3.39 10.68 6.09
C PHE A 74 -4.23 9.55 6.73
N ASP A 75 -3.71 8.32 6.82
CA ASP A 75 -4.45 7.19 7.40
C ASP A 75 -4.82 7.43 8.87
N GLN A 76 -3.99 8.17 9.62
CA GLN A 76 -4.24 8.48 11.03
C GLN A 76 -5.12 9.72 11.26
N ARG A 77 -4.94 10.77 10.45
CA ARG A 77 -5.52 12.10 10.71
C ARG A 77 -6.53 12.56 9.65
N GLY A 78 -6.67 11.84 8.54
CA GLY A 78 -7.56 12.20 7.43
C GLY A 78 -7.13 13.45 6.66
N VAL A 79 -5.86 13.85 6.74
CA VAL A 79 -5.34 15.06 6.09
C VAL A 79 -5.25 14.86 4.58
N LEU A 80 -6.30 15.24 3.85
CA LEU A 80 -6.40 14.99 2.41
C LEU A 80 -5.28 15.62 1.56
N SER A 81 -4.70 16.74 2.01
CA SER A 81 -3.57 17.36 1.32
C SER A 81 -2.33 16.46 1.31
N ASP A 82 -2.11 15.69 2.38
CA ASP A 82 -0.99 14.74 2.46
C ASP A 82 -1.16 13.61 1.46
N LEU A 83 -2.40 13.14 1.28
CA LEU A 83 -2.70 12.10 0.30
C LEU A 83 -2.50 12.59 -1.13
N ASP A 84 -2.96 13.81 -1.44
CA ASP A 84 -2.75 14.40 -2.77
C ASP A 84 -1.25 14.64 -3.05
N GLU A 85 -0.47 15.05 -2.04
CA GLU A 85 0.99 15.16 -2.14
C GLU A 85 1.66 13.78 -2.32
N ALA A 86 1.27 12.78 -1.54
CA ALA A 86 1.78 11.41 -1.64
C ALA A 86 1.56 10.81 -3.03
N ILE A 87 0.39 11.04 -3.64
CA ILE A 87 0.11 10.62 -5.03
C ILE A 87 1.08 11.29 -6.00
N GLY A 88 1.30 12.60 -5.87
CA GLY A 88 2.26 13.34 -6.70
C GLY A 88 3.69 12.79 -6.58
N LEU A 89 4.13 12.49 -5.36
CA LEU A 89 5.44 11.90 -5.08
C LEU A 89 5.56 10.46 -5.60
N HIS A 90 4.53 9.62 -5.44
CA HIS A 90 4.53 8.27 -6.00
C HIS A 90 4.58 8.25 -7.52
N ARG A 91 3.90 9.19 -8.20
CA ARG A 91 4.04 9.38 -9.66
C ARG A 91 5.47 9.78 -10.04
N ALA A 92 6.09 10.68 -9.28
CA ALA A 92 7.48 11.06 -9.50
C ALA A 92 8.46 9.90 -9.26
N THR A 93 8.24 9.07 -8.25
CA THR A 93 9.00 7.82 -8.03
C THR A 93 8.86 6.87 -9.20
N LEU A 94 7.64 6.60 -9.66
CA LEU A 94 7.38 5.68 -10.77
C LEU A 94 8.05 6.16 -12.07
N ALA A 95 8.06 7.47 -12.33
CA ALA A 95 8.77 8.06 -13.48
C ALA A 95 10.30 7.83 -13.45
N LEU A 96 10.87 7.56 -12.26
CA LEU A 96 12.29 7.22 -12.09
C LEU A 96 12.56 5.71 -12.11
N CYS A 97 11.52 4.87 -12.22
CA CYS A 97 11.62 3.41 -12.30
C CYS A 97 11.21 2.92 -13.70
N PRO A 98 12.13 2.90 -14.68
CA PRO A 98 11.83 2.43 -16.03
C PRO A 98 11.43 0.94 -16.04
N PRO A 99 10.83 0.44 -17.14
CA PRO A 99 10.51 -0.97 -17.29
C PRO A 99 11.70 -1.89 -16.97
N GLY A 100 11.49 -2.86 -16.08
CA GLY A 100 12.53 -3.79 -15.61
C GLY A 100 13.33 -3.33 -14.40
N HIS A 101 13.08 -2.11 -13.88
CA HIS A 101 13.67 -1.66 -12.61
C HIS A 101 13.15 -2.50 -11.43
N SER A 102 14.01 -2.84 -10.47
CA SER A 102 13.66 -3.69 -9.31
C SER A 102 12.44 -3.16 -8.54
N ASP A 103 12.40 -1.84 -8.35
CA ASP A 103 11.39 -1.18 -7.53
C ASP A 103 10.12 -0.81 -8.31
N GLN A 104 10.03 -1.18 -9.59
CA GLN A 104 8.90 -0.83 -10.45
C GLN A 104 7.59 -1.40 -9.91
N SER A 105 7.57 -2.69 -9.54
CA SER A 105 6.36 -3.36 -9.04
C SER A 105 5.85 -2.73 -7.73
N SER A 106 6.77 -2.38 -6.82
CA SER A 106 6.45 -1.72 -5.56
C SER A 106 5.98 -0.27 -5.75
N SER A 107 6.58 0.46 -6.69
CA SER A 107 6.18 1.84 -7.02
C SER A 107 4.77 1.89 -7.62
N LEU A 108 4.46 0.98 -8.55
CA LEU A 108 3.11 0.81 -9.10
C LEU A 108 2.09 0.52 -8.00
N ASN A 109 2.40 -0.45 -7.13
CA ASN A 109 1.52 -0.83 -6.03
C ASN A 109 1.27 0.30 -5.03
N ASN A 110 2.29 1.10 -4.68
CA ASN A 110 2.15 2.20 -3.73
C ASN A 110 1.30 3.35 -4.29
N LEU A 111 1.48 3.68 -5.56
CA LEU A 111 0.63 4.66 -6.25
C LEU A 111 -0.83 4.19 -6.27
N ALA A 112 -1.05 2.92 -6.63
CA ALA A 112 -2.38 2.33 -6.68
C ALA A 112 -3.10 2.38 -5.32
N ILE A 113 -2.40 2.03 -4.23
CA ILE A 113 -2.95 2.13 -2.87
C ILE A 113 -3.38 3.58 -2.55
N SER A 114 -2.55 4.57 -2.88
CA SER A 114 -2.85 5.97 -2.58
C SER A 114 -4.04 6.50 -3.40
N LEU A 115 -4.15 6.08 -4.67
CA LEU A 115 -5.30 6.39 -5.51
C LEU A 115 -6.59 5.74 -5.00
N ARG A 116 -6.52 4.47 -4.58
CA ARG A 116 -7.65 3.78 -3.94
C ARG A 116 -8.09 4.47 -2.65
N HIS A 117 -7.16 4.90 -1.79
CA HIS A 117 -7.50 5.70 -0.60
C HIS A 117 -8.21 7.00 -0.97
N ARG A 118 -7.74 7.69 -2.02
CA ARG A 118 -8.38 8.94 -2.45
C ARG A 118 -9.77 8.70 -3.02
N PHE A 119 -9.95 7.61 -3.76
CA PHE A 119 -11.26 7.15 -4.18
C PHE A 119 -12.18 6.89 -2.98
N ASN A 120 -11.72 6.19 -1.94
CA ASN A 120 -12.55 5.91 -0.76
C ASN A 120 -12.98 7.17 -0.01
N GLN A 121 -12.21 8.26 -0.09
CA GLN A 121 -12.57 9.54 0.53
C GLN A 121 -13.42 10.45 -0.35
N LYS A 122 -13.14 10.50 -1.65
CA LYS A 122 -13.71 11.49 -2.57
C LYS A 122 -14.67 10.90 -3.61
N GLY A 123 -14.78 9.57 -3.71
CA GLY A 123 -15.59 8.88 -4.71
C GLY A 123 -15.10 9.04 -6.16
N VAL A 124 -13.83 9.42 -6.37
CA VAL A 124 -13.28 9.71 -7.70
C VAL A 124 -13.02 8.41 -8.48
N LEU A 125 -14.00 7.98 -9.27
CA LEU A 125 -13.95 6.70 -9.99
C LEU A 125 -12.75 6.56 -10.95
N SER A 126 -12.23 7.66 -11.51
CA SER A 126 -11.03 7.61 -12.34
C SER A 126 -9.81 7.14 -11.55
N ASP A 127 -9.70 7.51 -10.28
CA ASP A 127 -8.60 7.06 -9.42
C ASP A 127 -8.69 5.57 -9.13
N LEU A 128 -9.90 5.04 -8.94
CA LEU A 128 -10.11 3.62 -8.71
C LEU A 128 -9.75 2.80 -9.95
N ASN A 129 -10.15 3.24 -11.14
CA ASN A 129 -9.78 2.57 -12.38
C ASN A 129 -8.26 2.61 -12.61
N GLU A 130 -7.61 3.76 -12.38
CA GLU A 130 -6.14 3.87 -12.44
C GLU A 130 -5.48 2.94 -11.40
N ALA A 131 -6.02 2.84 -10.18
CA ALA A 131 -5.51 1.92 -9.16
C ALA A 131 -5.60 0.45 -9.58
N ILE A 132 -6.71 0.03 -10.21
CA ILE A 132 -6.87 -1.33 -10.73
C ILE A 132 -5.83 -1.64 -11.80
N ASP A 133 -5.66 -0.75 -12.79
CA ASP A 133 -4.70 -0.93 -13.87
C ASP A 133 -3.26 -1.03 -13.32
N LEU A 134 -2.92 -0.18 -12.35
CA LEU A 134 -1.61 -0.19 -11.68
C LEU A 134 -1.40 -1.44 -10.83
N HIS A 135 -2.42 -1.93 -10.12
CA HIS A 135 -2.34 -3.18 -9.36
C HIS A 135 -2.17 -4.39 -10.28
N GLN A 136 -2.86 -4.44 -11.42
CA GLN A 136 -2.67 -5.47 -12.43
C GLN A 136 -1.24 -5.45 -12.99
N ALA A 137 -0.71 -4.26 -13.33
CA ALA A 137 0.66 -4.11 -13.78
C ALA A 137 1.68 -4.55 -12.71
N ALA A 138 1.47 -4.21 -11.44
CA ALA A 138 2.33 -4.65 -10.34
C ALA A 138 2.30 -6.18 -10.16
N LEU A 139 1.12 -6.80 -10.27
CA LEU A 139 0.95 -8.24 -10.15
C LEU A 139 1.63 -8.99 -11.31
N ALA A 140 1.57 -8.45 -12.53
CA ALA A 140 2.23 -9.03 -13.69
C ALA A 140 3.77 -9.09 -13.52
N LEU A 141 4.35 -8.14 -12.78
CA LEU A 141 5.78 -8.11 -12.47
C LEU A 141 6.18 -9.01 -11.28
N ARG A 142 5.23 -9.67 -10.62
CA ARG A 142 5.45 -10.50 -9.43
C ARG A 142 5.06 -11.96 -9.74
N PRO A 143 5.91 -12.76 -10.41
CA PRO A 143 5.57 -14.12 -10.84
C PRO A 143 5.30 -15.07 -9.67
N LEU A 144 4.83 -16.28 -9.97
CA LEU A 144 4.64 -17.33 -8.95
C LEU A 144 5.93 -17.53 -8.13
N GLY A 145 5.79 -17.58 -6.80
CA GLY A 145 6.91 -17.66 -5.87
C GLY A 145 7.49 -16.32 -5.41
N HIS A 146 7.13 -15.20 -6.03
CA HIS A 146 7.54 -13.87 -5.55
C HIS A 146 6.92 -13.57 -4.16
N SER A 147 7.73 -13.08 -3.21
CA SER A 147 7.31 -12.83 -1.82
C SER A 147 6.06 -11.97 -1.71
N ASP A 148 6.03 -10.88 -2.49
CA ASP A 148 4.97 -9.88 -2.41
C ASP A 148 3.77 -10.19 -3.31
N ARG A 149 3.74 -11.35 -3.98
CA ARG A 149 2.63 -11.71 -4.88
C ARG A 149 1.30 -11.79 -4.13
N SER A 150 1.30 -12.35 -2.92
CA SER A 150 0.09 -12.44 -2.09
C SER A 150 -0.50 -11.07 -1.76
N GLN A 151 0.36 -10.07 -1.52
CA GLN A 151 -0.06 -8.69 -1.28
C GLN A 151 -0.65 -8.05 -2.52
N SER A 152 -0.02 -8.21 -3.69
CA SER A 152 -0.56 -7.67 -4.96
C SER A 152 -1.92 -8.27 -5.31
N LEU A 153 -2.10 -9.58 -5.12
CA LEU A 153 -3.39 -10.25 -5.32
C LEU A 153 -4.47 -9.65 -4.42
N ASN A 154 -4.16 -9.51 -3.13
CA ASN A 154 -5.09 -8.94 -2.15
C ASN A 154 -5.46 -7.48 -2.45
N ASN A 155 -4.49 -6.66 -2.87
CA ASN A 155 -4.75 -5.25 -3.18
C ASN A 155 -5.57 -5.05 -4.46
N LEU A 156 -5.30 -5.85 -5.50
CA LEU A 156 -6.10 -5.86 -6.72
C LEU A 156 -7.54 -6.28 -6.41
N ALA A 157 -7.70 -7.37 -5.64
CA ALA A 157 -9.00 -7.87 -5.22
C ALA A 157 -9.80 -6.81 -4.45
N ASN A 158 -9.16 -6.13 -3.51
CA ASN A 158 -9.78 -5.03 -2.77
C ASN A 158 -10.25 -3.89 -3.69
N SER A 159 -9.46 -3.51 -4.70
CA SER A 159 -9.84 -2.46 -5.64
C SER A 159 -11.00 -2.87 -6.56
N LEU A 160 -11.04 -4.14 -6.98
CA LEU A 160 -12.16 -4.71 -7.74
C LEU A 160 -13.44 -4.78 -6.90
N ARG A 161 -13.32 -5.18 -5.63
CA ARG A 161 -14.43 -5.17 -4.67
C ARG A 161 -14.98 -3.76 -4.45
N ASP A 162 -14.12 -2.76 -4.24
CA ASP A 162 -14.54 -1.35 -4.14
C ASP A 162 -15.30 -0.91 -5.42
N ARG A 163 -14.86 -1.35 -6.61
CA ARG A 163 -15.54 -1.03 -7.89
C ARG A 163 -16.89 -1.72 -8.01
N PHE A 164 -16.98 -2.97 -7.56
CA PHE A 164 -18.24 -3.70 -7.45
C PHE A 164 -19.22 -2.96 -6.51
N GLU A 165 -18.78 -2.55 -5.32
CA GLU A 165 -19.63 -1.84 -4.36
C GLU A 165 -20.23 -0.55 -4.96
N GLN A 166 -19.49 0.15 -5.82
CA GLN A 166 -19.99 1.36 -6.49
C GLN A 166 -20.89 1.11 -7.70
N ARG A 167 -20.60 0.06 -8.49
CA ARG A 167 -21.21 -0.12 -9.82
C ARG A 167 -22.08 -1.37 -9.97
N GLY A 168 -22.07 -2.26 -8.98
CA GLY A 168 -22.77 -3.56 -9.03
C GLY A 168 -22.20 -4.53 -10.07
N VAL A 169 -20.95 -4.36 -10.50
CA VAL A 169 -20.33 -5.18 -11.55
C VAL A 169 -19.97 -6.56 -10.98
N LEU A 170 -20.87 -7.53 -11.11
CA LEU A 170 -20.70 -8.87 -10.53
C LEU A 170 -19.42 -9.61 -10.98
N SER A 171 -18.92 -9.32 -12.19
CA SER A 171 -17.64 -9.90 -12.65
C SER A 171 -16.46 -9.45 -11.79
N ASP A 172 -16.47 -8.18 -11.33
CA ASP A 172 -15.42 -7.66 -10.45
C ASP A 172 -15.44 -8.34 -9.08
N LEU A 173 -16.63 -8.61 -8.55
CA LEU A 173 -16.79 -9.33 -7.29
C LEU A 173 -16.26 -10.77 -7.39
N ASN A 174 -16.63 -11.48 -8.45
CA ASN A 174 -16.14 -12.85 -8.66
C ASN A 174 -14.62 -12.88 -8.83
N GLU A 175 -14.05 -11.96 -9.61
CA GLU A 175 -12.60 -11.85 -9.76
C GLU A 175 -11.91 -11.50 -8.43
N ALA A 176 -12.48 -10.59 -7.64
CA ALA A 176 -11.96 -10.24 -6.32
C ALA A 176 -11.92 -11.47 -5.38
N ILE A 177 -12.98 -12.28 -5.35
CA ILE A 177 -13.03 -13.51 -4.55
C ILE A 177 -11.94 -14.49 -4.98
N ASP A 178 -11.77 -14.72 -6.28
CA ASP A 178 -10.75 -15.64 -6.81
C ASP A 178 -9.33 -15.16 -6.46
N LEU A 179 -9.09 -13.85 -6.57
CA LEU A 179 -7.82 -13.24 -6.18
C LEU A 179 -7.59 -13.30 -4.65
N HIS A 180 -8.62 -13.10 -3.82
CA HIS A 180 -8.51 -13.28 -2.37
C HIS A 180 -8.21 -14.72 -1.99
N ARG A 181 -8.84 -15.71 -2.65
CA ARG A 181 -8.50 -17.13 -2.48
C ARG A 181 -7.05 -17.40 -2.85
N ALA A 182 -6.58 -16.88 -3.98
CA ALA A 182 -5.19 -17.01 -4.40
C ALA A 182 -4.21 -16.36 -3.41
N ALA A 183 -4.55 -15.19 -2.85
CA ALA A 183 -3.76 -14.54 -1.82
C ALA A 183 -3.69 -15.36 -0.53
N LEU A 184 -4.83 -15.90 -0.07
CA LEU A 184 -4.92 -16.74 1.12
C LEU A 184 -4.12 -18.04 0.98
N ALA A 185 -4.12 -18.65 -0.20
CA ALA A 185 -3.34 -19.86 -0.50
C ALA A 185 -1.83 -19.64 -0.35
N LEU A 186 -1.36 -18.41 -0.61
CA LEU A 186 0.05 -18.01 -0.45
C LEU A 186 0.41 -17.56 0.99
N ARG A 187 -0.56 -17.57 1.92
CA ARG A 187 -0.37 -17.12 3.32
C ARG A 187 -0.68 -18.29 4.27
N PRO A 188 0.24 -19.24 4.48
CA PRO A 188 0.00 -20.44 5.28
C PRO A 188 -0.27 -20.11 6.77
N PRO A 189 -0.76 -21.07 7.57
CA PRO A 189 -0.91 -20.89 9.02
C PRO A 189 0.36 -20.32 9.67
N GLY A 190 0.19 -19.30 10.53
CA GLY A 190 1.30 -18.56 11.15
C GLY A 190 1.83 -17.36 10.35
N HIS A 191 1.40 -17.17 9.10
CA HIS A 191 1.76 -15.98 8.32
C HIS A 191 1.05 -14.73 8.88
N SER A 192 1.81 -13.65 9.13
CA SER A 192 1.31 -12.43 9.81
C SER A 192 0.09 -11.79 9.14
N TYR A 193 0.00 -11.85 7.81
CA TYR A 193 -1.13 -11.30 7.05
C TYR A 193 -2.24 -12.31 6.74
N ARG A 194 -2.21 -13.52 7.32
CA ARG A 194 -3.25 -14.53 7.06
C ARG A 194 -4.62 -14.07 7.58
N PHE A 195 -4.65 -13.44 8.75
CA PHE A 195 -5.86 -12.84 9.34
C PHE A 195 -6.58 -11.91 8.35
N GLU A 196 -5.82 -10.98 7.76
CA GLU A 196 -6.33 -10.02 6.77
C GLU A 196 -6.94 -10.72 5.54
N SER A 197 -6.26 -11.73 4.99
CA SER A 197 -6.78 -12.45 3.82
C SER A 197 -8.03 -13.26 4.11
N LEU A 198 -8.15 -13.85 5.31
CA LEU A 198 -9.36 -14.55 5.72
C LEU A 198 -10.56 -13.58 5.77
N ASN A 199 -10.37 -12.42 6.40
CA ASN A 199 -11.43 -11.41 6.50
C ASN A 199 -11.82 -10.84 5.13
N ASN A 200 -10.85 -10.53 4.27
CA ASN A 200 -11.14 -9.97 2.95
C ASN A 200 -11.90 -10.99 2.07
N LEU A 201 -11.50 -12.27 2.09
CA LEU A 201 -12.23 -13.32 1.39
C LEU A 201 -13.66 -13.49 1.93
N ALA A 202 -13.81 -13.53 3.26
CA ALA A 202 -15.12 -13.63 3.90
C ALA A 202 -16.03 -12.45 3.54
N ASN A 203 -15.50 -11.23 3.49
CA ASN A 203 -16.26 -10.05 3.07
C ASN A 203 -16.73 -10.16 1.62
N GLY A 204 -15.86 -10.59 0.70
CA GLY A 204 -16.26 -10.82 -0.70
C GLY A 204 -17.35 -11.90 -0.82
N LEU A 205 -17.25 -12.99 -0.06
CA LEU A 205 -18.26 -14.04 -0.05
C LEU A 205 -19.60 -13.58 0.55
N ARG A 206 -19.57 -12.76 1.60
CA ARG A 206 -20.77 -12.11 2.13
C ARG A 206 -21.42 -11.20 1.11
N ASP A 207 -20.65 -10.36 0.44
CA ASP A 207 -21.18 -9.49 -0.62
C ASP A 207 -21.81 -10.31 -1.74
N LYS A 208 -21.22 -11.47 -2.09
CA LYS A 208 -21.78 -12.39 -3.08
C LYS A 208 -23.07 -13.04 -2.61
N PHE A 209 -23.14 -13.43 -1.33
CA PHE A 209 -24.38 -13.89 -0.71
C PHE A 209 -25.46 -12.81 -0.77
N ASP A 210 -25.14 -11.55 -0.47
CA ASP A 210 -26.09 -10.44 -0.51
C ASP A 210 -26.68 -10.21 -1.92
N GLN A 211 -25.92 -10.55 -2.98
CA GLN A 211 -26.40 -10.48 -4.36
C GLN A 211 -27.23 -11.70 -4.80
N GLY A 212 -26.85 -12.90 -4.36
CA GLY A 212 -27.37 -14.16 -4.92
C GLY A 212 -28.21 -15.02 -3.97
N GLY A 213 -28.16 -14.78 -2.67
CA GLY A 213 -28.84 -15.57 -1.63
C GLY A 213 -28.32 -17.00 -1.46
N VAL A 214 -27.14 -17.32 -2.00
CA VAL A 214 -26.58 -18.69 -1.96
C VAL A 214 -25.97 -18.96 -0.58
N LEU A 215 -26.69 -19.71 0.25
CA LEU A 215 -26.29 -19.97 1.65
C LEU A 215 -24.88 -20.55 1.80
N SER A 216 -24.40 -21.35 0.85
CA SER A 216 -23.04 -21.90 0.94
C SER A 216 -21.95 -20.83 0.87
N ASP A 217 -22.18 -19.69 0.19
CA ASP A 217 -21.23 -18.57 0.20
C ASP A 217 -21.18 -17.92 1.60
N LEU A 218 -22.33 -17.83 2.28
CA LEU A 218 -22.42 -17.32 3.66
C LEU A 218 -21.78 -18.27 4.67
N ASP A 219 -22.01 -19.58 4.53
CA ASP A 219 -21.38 -20.59 5.38
C ASP A 219 -19.85 -20.53 5.28
N GLU A 220 -19.30 -20.44 4.05
CA GLU A 220 -17.86 -20.27 3.84
C GLU A 220 -17.34 -18.96 4.46
N ALA A 221 -18.09 -17.86 4.35
CA ALA A 221 -17.72 -16.59 4.97
C ALA A 221 -17.65 -16.69 6.51
N ILE A 222 -18.60 -17.38 7.14
CA ILE A 222 -18.63 -17.60 8.60
C ILE A 222 -17.41 -18.43 9.03
N ASP A 223 -17.11 -19.53 8.34
CA ASP A 223 -15.97 -20.39 8.65
C ASP A 223 -14.64 -19.62 8.57
N LEU A 224 -14.50 -18.77 7.55
CA LEU A 224 -13.32 -17.92 7.37
C LEU A 224 -13.19 -16.86 8.47
N GLN A 225 -14.31 -16.25 8.90
CA GLN A 225 -14.32 -15.28 10.00
C GLN A 225 -14.00 -15.94 11.34
N GLN A 226 -14.50 -17.14 11.59
CA GLN A 226 -14.13 -17.93 12.77
C GLN A 226 -12.63 -18.26 12.77
N ALA A 227 -12.10 -18.66 11.61
CA ALA A 227 -10.66 -18.90 11.45
C ALA A 227 -9.83 -17.62 11.64
N ALA A 228 -10.32 -16.46 11.19
CA ALA A 228 -9.67 -15.17 11.42
C ALA A 228 -9.68 -14.83 12.92
N LEU A 229 -10.83 -14.94 13.58
CA LEU A 229 -10.98 -14.66 15.00
C LEU A 229 -10.05 -15.52 15.87
N ALA A 230 -9.86 -16.78 15.49
CA ALA A 230 -8.93 -17.69 16.18
C ALA A 230 -7.45 -17.25 16.09
N LEU A 231 -7.09 -16.35 15.17
CA LEU A 231 -5.76 -15.76 15.05
C LEU A 231 -5.59 -14.48 15.87
N CYS A 232 -6.67 -13.89 16.37
CA CYS A 232 -6.58 -12.75 17.28
C CYS A 232 -6.08 -13.22 18.66
N PRO A 233 -5.01 -12.60 19.21
CA PRO A 233 -4.64 -12.88 20.59
C PRO A 233 -5.79 -12.50 21.52
N PRO A 234 -6.13 -13.32 22.53
CA PRO A 234 -7.10 -12.91 23.54
C PRO A 234 -6.55 -11.68 24.28
N GLY A 235 -7.22 -10.53 24.13
CA GLY A 235 -6.96 -9.32 24.92
C GLY A 235 -6.45 -8.07 24.18
N HIS A 236 -6.45 -8.03 22.84
CA HIS A 236 -6.28 -6.76 22.12
C HIS A 236 -7.66 -6.17 21.76
N SER A 237 -8.16 -5.30 22.63
CA SER A 237 -9.20 -4.33 22.26
C SER A 237 -8.58 -3.28 21.35
N TYR A 238 -9.14 -3.13 20.14
CA TYR A 238 -8.85 -2.03 19.22
C TYR A 238 -9.28 -0.68 19.81
#